data_AF-A0A435Y2H9-F1
#
_entry.id   AF-A0A435Y2H9-F1
#
_cell.length_a   1.000
_cell.length_b   1.000
_cell.length_c   1.000
_cell.angle_alpha   90.00
_cell.angle_beta   90.00
_cell.angle_gamma   90.00
#
_symmetry.space_group_name_H-M   'P 1'
#
loop_
_entity.id
_entity.type
_entity.pdbx_description
1 polymer ?
#
loop_
_entity_poly.entity_id
_entity_poly.type
_entity_poly.pdbx_seq_one_letter_code
_entity_poly.pdbx_strand_id
1 'polypeptide(L)'
;MLRRTFLKAIGLYALAPIVGCKTTVPPVAPFGTSIDAHCHVFNASDLPATRFIRYTFLDLYPETQAVHLLDVHDPDIVDSLIAFFEAILGANSAPSAAQEVAVLFRTARLKPENGDLATASAIAIDAIGKHIQKIQQSSHLSTLTAGRASADQKVLDVVLRSSGSAKARRLGPLTHVEARQAAAATFVSPNQLGVYFRWFRLFTLYRHKLVDLLISDTQAQGLKPVMLAPATVDFDKWLNQDVDGSPLAAQVEVMDRI
;
A
#
# COMPACT_ATOMS: atom_id res chain seq x y z
N MET A 1 5.56 -14.81 25.69
CA MET A 1 5.01 -13.53 26.21
C MET A 1 3.90 -13.05 25.29
N LEU A 2 2.74 -12.68 25.83
CA LEU A 2 1.51 -12.44 25.07
C LEU A 2 1.54 -11.10 24.30
N ARG A 3 1.12 -11.14 23.02
CA ARG A 3 0.96 -10.01 22.07
C ARG A 3 0.25 -8.78 22.67
N ARG A 4 -0.62 -9.00 23.67
CA ARG A 4 -1.35 -7.98 24.42
C ARG A 4 -0.49 -7.13 25.36
N THR A 5 0.62 -7.65 25.88
CA THR A 5 1.51 -6.90 26.78
C THR A 5 2.42 -5.95 26.00
N PHE A 6 2.74 -6.30 24.75
CA PHE A 6 3.56 -5.49 23.84
C PHE A 6 2.86 -4.21 23.37
N LEU A 7 1.57 -4.29 23.02
CA LEU A 7 0.77 -3.12 22.63
C LEU A 7 0.64 -2.08 23.76
N LYS A 8 0.66 -2.52 25.02
CA LYS A 8 0.64 -1.60 26.18
C LYS A 8 1.96 -0.85 26.37
N ALA A 9 3.08 -1.41 25.92
CA ALA A 9 4.39 -0.75 26.01
C ALA A 9 4.54 0.37 24.96
N ILE A 10 3.92 0.23 23.79
CA ILE A 10 3.92 1.27 22.74
C ILE A 10 3.06 2.48 23.14
N GLY A 11 1.97 2.25 23.89
CA GLY A 11 1.06 3.32 24.35
C GLY A 11 1.70 4.35 25.30
N LEU A 12 2.82 4.02 25.96
CA LEU A 12 3.48 4.95 26.88
C LEU A 12 4.50 5.88 26.22
N TYR A 13 4.86 5.68 24.94
CA TYR A 13 5.83 6.53 24.23
C TYR A 13 5.19 7.61 23.35
N ALA A 14 3.85 7.69 23.30
CA ALA A 14 3.11 8.62 22.44
C ALA A 14 2.84 10.00 23.07
N LEU A 15 3.69 10.47 23.99
CA LEU A 15 3.60 11.83 24.56
C LEU A 15 5.00 12.47 24.64
N ALA A 16 5.52 12.91 23.50
CA ALA A 16 6.55 13.96 23.46
C ALA A 16 6.31 14.87 22.24
N PRO A 17 6.33 16.20 22.40
CA PRO A 17 5.90 17.14 21.37
C PRO A 17 6.96 17.32 20.27
N ILE A 18 6.46 17.78 19.12
CA ILE A 18 7.15 18.02 17.86
C ILE A 18 8.17 19.15 17.99
N VAL A 19 9.47 18.86 17.80
CA VAL A 19 10.46 19.77 17.19
C VAL A 19 11.56 18.93 16.51
N GLY A 20 11.65 19.01 15.17
CA GLY A 20 12.92 19.15 14.43
C GLY A 20 14.06 18.13 14.55
N CYS A 21 13.92 16.98 15.21
CA CYS A 21 15.01 15.99 15.28
C CYS A 21 14.72 14.78 14.40
N LYS A 22 15.68 14.44 13.51
CA LYS A 22 15.81 13.09 12.96
C LYS A 22 15.85 12.14 14.15
N THR A 23 14.75 11.47 14.45
CA THR A 23 14.73 10.38 15.42
C THR A 23 15.44 9.19 14.77
N THR A 24 16.76 9.19 14.83
CA THR A 24 17.52 7.94 14.75
C THR A 24 17.13 7.13 15.97
N VAL A 25 16.12 6.28 15.83
CA VAL A 25 15.82 5.23 16.80
C VAL A 25 17.13 4.48 17.01
N PRO A 26 17.69 4.42 18.23
CA PRO A 26 18.95 3.74 18.46
C PRO A 26 18.79 2.27 18.03
N PRO A 27 19.75 1.71 17.27
CA PRO A 27 19.65 0.34 16.81
C PRO A 27 19.51 -0.59 18.02
N VAL A 28 18.40 -1.33 18.07
CA VAL A 28 18.17 -2.35 19.09
C VAL A 28 19.22 -3.44 18.87
N ALA A 29 20.05 -3.71 19.89
CA ALA A 29 20.99 -4.83 19.82
C ALA A 29 20.19 -6.12 19.55
N PRO A 30 20.57 -6.94 18.55
CA PRO A 30 19.82 -8.15 18.25
C PRO A 30 19.77 -9.05 19.48
N PHE A 31 18.57 -9.39 19.95
CA PHE A 31 18.36 -10.32 21.07
C PHE A 31 18.03 -11.74 20.59
N GLY A 32 17.95 -11.96 19.28
CA GLY A 32 17.69 -13.26 18.69
C GLY A 32 18.00 -13.33 17.19
N THR A 33 17.91 -14.54 16.65
CA THR A 33 17.93 -14.80 15.21
C THR A 33 16.52 -15.16 14.73
N SER A 34 16.23 -14.89 13.45
CA SER A 34 14.99 -15.28 12.80
C SER A 34 15.27 -16.10 11.56
N ILE A 35 14.49 -17.17 11.38
CA ILE A 35 14.44 -18.00 10.19
C ILE A 35 13.00 -17.92 9.70
N ASP A 36 12.80 -17.31 8.54
CA ASP A 36 11.52 -17.42 7.83
C ASP A 36 11.66 -18.54 6.81
N ALA A 37 11.09 -19.70 7.13
CA ALA A 37 11.13 -20.87 6.25
C ALA A 37 10.07 -20.80 5.13
N HIS A 38 9.23 -19.77 5.12
CA HIS A 38 8.15 -19.63 4.14
C HIS A 38 7.62 -18.20 4.06
N CYS A 39 8.14 -17.41 3.12
CA CYS A 39 7.61 -16.07 2.86
C CYS A 39 7.13 -15.92 1.41
N HIS A 40 6.14 -15.05 1.19
CA HIS A 40 5.67 -14.72 -0.16
C HIS A 40 6.05 -13.29 -0.48
N VAL A 41 6.88 -13.11 -1.50
CA VAL A 41 7.33 -11.79 -1.97
C VAL A 41 6.99 -11.67 -3.43
N PHE A 42 6.11 -10.72 -3.73
CA PHE A 42 5.57 -10.46 -5.07
C PHE A 42 5.27 -8.97 -5.21
N ASN A 43 5.24 -8.49 -6.45
CA ASN A 43 4.85 -7.12 -6.76
C ASN A 43 3.59 -7.09 -7.63
N ALA A 44 3.07 -5.91 -7.97
CA ALA A 44 1.83 -5.78 -8.72
C ALA A 44 1.90 -6.27 -10.17
N SER A 45 3.10 -6.48 -10.74
CA SER A 45 3.27 -7.00 -12.10
C SER A 45 2.98 -8.50 -12.18
N ASP A 46 2.96 -9.17 -11.04
CA ASP A 46 2.68 -10.60 -10.90
C ASP A 46 1.22 -10.85 -10.45
N LEU A 47 0.41 -9.79 -10.35
CA LEU A 47 -0.92 -9.83 -9.76
C LEU A 47 -2.00 -9.36 -10.73
N PRO A 48 -3.09 -10.14 -10.88
CA PRO A 48 -4.38 -9.64 -11.28
C PRO A 48 -4.96 -8.69 -10.21
N ALA A 49 -4.45 -7.45 -10.15
CA ALA A 49 -4.63 -6.54 -9.01
C ALA A 49 -6.08 -6.42 -8.53
N THR A 50 -7.04 -6.19 -9.42
CA THR A 50 -8.46 -6.09 -9.07
C THR A 50 -8.98 -7.36 -8.40
N ARG A 51 -8.71 -8.55 -8.97
CA ARG A 51 -9.15 -9.82 -8.39
C ARG A 51 -8.42 -10.11 -7.09
N PHE A 52 -7.10 -9.92 -7.05
CA PHE A 52 -6.31 -10.09 -5.83
C PHE A 52 -6.90 -9.27 -4.68
N ILE A 53 -7.18 -7.98 -4.91
CA ILE A 53 -7.76 -7.09 -3.90
C ILE A 53 -9.15 -7.57 -3.50
N ARG A 54 -10.02 -7.92 -4.44
CA ARG A 54 -11.36 -8.45 -4.12
C ARG A 54 -11.29 -9.72 -3.26
N TYR A 55 -10.52 -10.72 -3.69
CA TYR A 55 -10.38 -11.98 -2.95
C TYR A 55 -9.74 -11.78 -1.56
N THR A 56 -8.70 -10.95 -1.46
CA THR A 56 -8.01 -10.72 -0.18
C THR A 56 -8.78 -9.82 0.77
N PHE A 57 -9.50 -8.80 0.29
CA PHE A 57 -10.25 -7.87 1.15
C PHE A 57 -11.68 -8.31 1.46
N LEU A 58 -12.33 -9.06 0.57
CA LEU A 58 -13.77 -9.37 0.67
C LEU A 58 -14.03 -10.82 1.04
N ASP A 59 -13.36 -11.76 0.39
CA ASP A 59 -13.74 -13.17 0.49
C ASP A 59 -13.05 -13.89 1.65
N LEU A 60 -11.79 -13.54 1.96
CA LEU A 60 -11.02 -14.19 3.02
C LEU A 60 -11.16 -13.54 4.40
N TYR A 61 -11.60 -12.27 4.47
CA TYR A 61 -11.78 -11.53 5.74
C TYR A 61 -13.10 -10.74 5.83
N PRO A 62 -14.27 -11.38 5.59
CA PRO A 62 -15.56 -10.69 5.54
C PRO A 62 -15.94 -9.99 6.87
N GLU A 63 -15.54 -10.58 7.99
CA GLU A 63 -15.87 -10.10 9.35
C GLU A 63 -14.90 -9.01 9.87
N THR A 64 -13.74 -8.80 9.24
CA THR A 64 -12.64 -7.99 9.84
C THR A 64 -12.16 -6.80 9.03
N GLN A 65 -12.36 -6.74 7.71
CA GLN A 65 -11.65 -5.75 6.87
C GLN A 65 -12.56 -4.77 6.12
N ALA A 66 -13.55 -5.20 5.34
CA ALA A 66 -14.39 -4.25 4.59
C ALA A 66 -15.34 -3.43 5.48
N VAL A 67 -15.94 -4.07 6.50
CA VAL A 67 -16.93 -3.47 7.40
C VAL A 67 -16.30 -2.45 8.37
N HIS A 68 -15.08 -2.71 8.85
CA HIS A 68 -14.40 -1.87 9.84
C HIS A 68 -13.53 -0.76 9.26
N LEU A 69 -13.10 -0.87 7.99
CA LEU A 69 -12.24 0.14 7.35
C LEU A 69 -12.90 1.50 7.23
N LEU A 70 -14.22 1.53 7.03
CA LEU A 70 -14.97 2.74 6.74
C LEU A 70 -16.20 2.94 7.65
N ASP A 71 -16.55 1.96 8.50
CA ASP A 71 -17.83 1.93 9.25
C ASP A 71 -19.05 2.03 8.30
N VAL A 72 -18.91 1.48 7.08
CA VAL A 72 -19.95 1.53 6.05
C VAL A 72 -20.21 0.14 5.46
N HIS A 73 -21.41 -0.38 5.70
CA HIS A 73 -21.95 -1.58 5.07
C HIS A 73 -22.56 -1.23 3.70
N ASP A 74 -21.72 -0.89 2.71
CA ASP A 74 -22.17 -0.63 1.36
C ASP A 74 -21.22 -1.29 0.35
N PRO A 75 -21.65 -2.31 -0.41
CA PRO A 75 -20.79 -3.02 -1.35
C PRO A 75 -20.23 -2.11 -2.46
N ASP A 76 -20.94 -1.05 -2.83
CA ASP A 76 -20.48 -0.14 -3.88
C ASP A 76 -19.27 0.71 -3.42
N ILE A 77 -19.13 0.93 -2.11
CA ILE A 77 -17.99 1.66 -1.51
C ILE A 77 -16.70 0.86 -1.63
N VAL A 78 -16.79 -0.46 -1.59
CA VAL A 78 -15.63 -1.33 -1.76
C VAL A 78 -15.01 -1.12 -3.13
N ASP A 79 -15.82 -1.09 -4.19
CA ASP A 79 -15.34 -0.88 -5.55
C ASP A 79 -14.69 0.50 -5.72
N SER A 80 -15.29 1.54 -5.14
CA SER A 80 -14.69 2.86 -5.07
C SER A 80 -13.36 2.88 -4.29
N LEU A 81 -13.24 2.10 -3.22
CA LEU A 81 -11.98 1.98 -2.47
C LEU A 81 -10.92 1.19 -3.26
N ILE A 82 -11.31 0.13 -3.96
CA ILE A 82 -10.43 -0.63 -4.86
C ILE A 82 -9.87 0.32 -5.92
N ALA A 83 -10.67 1.23 -6.47
CA ALA A 83 -10.22 2.20 -7.46
C ALA A 83 -9.11 3.14 -6.94
N PHE A 84 -9.08 3.46 -5.63
CA PHE A 84 -7.96 4.18 -5.01
C PHE A 84 -6.69 3.33 -4.99
N PHE A 85 -6.81 2.05 -4.65
CA PHE A 85 -5.66 1.13 -4.63
C PHE A 85 -5.12 0.89 -6.05
N GLU A 86 -6.01 0.68 -7.02
CA GLU A 86 -5.65 0.58 -8.44
C GLU A 86 -4.99 1.87 -8.94
N ALA A 87 -5.41 3.04 -8.49
CA ALA A 87 -4.74 4.29 -8.83
C ALA A 87 -3.28 4.31 -8.33
N ILE A 88 -3.02 3.79 -7.13
CA ILE A 88 -1.65 3.66 -6.59
C ILE A 88 -0.83 2.67 -7.44
N LEU A 89 -1.39 1.49 -7.70
CA LEU A 89 -0.70 0.42 -8.44
C LEU A 89 -0.44 0.80 -9.92
N GLY A 90 -1.37 1.54 -10.53
CA GLY A 90 -1.26 1.99 -11.91
C GLY A 90 -0.39 3.24 -12.11
N ALA A 91 -0.17 4.04 -11.06
CA ALA A 91 0.64 5.26 -11.17
C ALA A 91 2.13 4.98 -11.36
N ASN A 92 2.59 3.82 -10.91
CA ASN A 92 3.92 3.34 -11.18
C ASN A 92 3.86 1.82 -11.34
N SER A 93 3.74 1.38 -12.60
CA SER A 93 3.73 -0.05 -12.92
C SER A 93 4.91 -0.74 -12.25
N ALA A 94 4.61 -1.77 -11.46
CA ALA A 94 5.64 -2.55 -10.82
C ALA A 94 6.56 -3.18 -11.87
N PRO A 95 7.85 -3.39 -11.56
CA PRO A 95 8.78 -3.97 -12.52
C PRO A 95 8.38 -5.40 -12.86
N SER A 96 8.39 -5.75 -14.16
CA SER A 96 8.18 -7.14 -14.57
C SER A 96 9.37 -8.01 -14.21
N ALA A 97 9.17 -9.33 -14.11
CA ALA A 97 10.23 -10.27 -13.78
C ALA A 97 11.49 -10.09 -14.65
N ALA A 98 11.32 -9.86 -15.96
CA ALA A 98 12.43 -9.60 -16.88
C ALA A 98 13.21 -8.30 -16.56
N GLN A 99 12.50 -7.25 -16.14
CA GLN A 99 13.13 -5.99 -15.71
C GLN A 99 13.89 -6.19 -14.40
N GLU A 100 13.34 -6.95 -13.46
CA GLU A 100 14.00 -7.29 -12.20
C GLU A 100 15.29 -8.08 -12.44
N VAL A 101 15.23 -9.12 -13.28
CA VAL A 101 16.40 -9.90 -13.73
C VAL A 101 17.48 -8.97 -14.30
N ALA A 102 17.12 -8.08 -15.23
CA ALA A 102 18.09 -7.17 -15.84
C ALA A 102 18.77 -6.23 -14.82
N VAL A 103 18.03 -5.78 -13.79
CA VAL A 103 18.60 -4.97 -12.70
C VAL A 103 19.52 -5.82 -11.81
N LEU A 104 19.11 -7.04 -11.44
CA LEU A 104 19.90 -7.95 -10.60
C LEU A 104 21.21 -8.38 -11.30
N PHE A 105 21.18 -8.62 -12.62
CA PHE A 105 22.36 -8.88 -13.43
C PHE A 105 23.18 -7.63 -13.77
N ARG A 106 22.77 -6.45 -13.31
CA ARG A 106 23.43 -5.16 -13.57
C ARG A 106 23.52 -4.81 -15.07
N THR A 107 22.64 -5.38 -15.89
CA THR A 107 22.51 -5.06 -17.32
C THR A 107 21.52 -3.91 -17.55
N ALA A 108 20.70 -3.58 -16.55
CA ALA A 108 19.86 -2.41 -16.51
C ALA A 108 20.08 -1.62 -15.20
N ARG A 109 19.74 -0.32 -15.23
CA ARG A 109 19.74 0.51 -14.03
C ARG A 109 18.43 0.37 -13.27
N LEU A 110 18.52 0.33 -11.96
CA LEU A 110 17.36 0.43 -11.08
C LEU A 110 16.66 1.78 -11.31
N LYS A 111 15.35 1.71 -11.49
CA LYS A 111 14.47 2.87 -11.62
C LYS A 111 14.11 3.42 -10.23
N PRO A 112 14.40 4.70 -9.91
CA PRO A 112 14.11 5.27 -8.59
C PRO A 112 12.67 5.11 -8.14
N GLU A 113 11.72 5.23 -9.08
CA GLU A 113 10.29 5.10 -8.82
C GLU A 113 9.89 3.74 -8.23
N ASN A 114 10.59 2.66 -8.59
CA ASN A 114 10.34 1.31 -8.06
C ASN A 114 11.39 0.86 -7.02
N GLY A 115 12.46 1.65 -6.82
CA GLY A 115 13.59 1.24 -5.96
C GLY A 115 13.82 2.09 -4.72
N ASP A 116 13.17 3.25 -4.62
CA ASP A 116 13.25 4.14 -3.47
C ASP A 116 11.85 4.35 -2.86
N LEU A 117 11.72 4.07 -1.56
CA LEU A 117 10.44 4.12 -0.86
C LEU A 117 9.87 5.54 -0.80
N ALA A 118 10.72 6.56 -0.67
CA ALA A 118 10.28 7.95 -0.61
C ALA A 118 9.73 8.42 -1.96
N THR A 119 10.41 8.07 -3.05
CA THR A 119 9.98 8.34 -4.43
C THR A 119 8.66 7.63 -4.73
N ALA A 120 8.56 6.33 -4.43
CA ALA A 120 7.31 5.58 -4.59
C ALA A 120 6.15 6.18 -3.76
N SER A 121 6.45 6.68 -2.56
CA SER A 121 5.45 7.37 -1.72
C SER A 121 4.97 8.67 -2.35
N ALA A 122 5.88 9.48 -2.90
CA ALA A 122 5.53 10.72 -3.56
C ALA A 122 4.63 10.49 -4.78
N ILE A 123 4.90 9.44 -5.56
CA ILE A 123 4.09 9.03 -6.71
C ILE A 123 2.71 8.54 -6.26
N ALA A 124 2.65 7.66 -5.25
CA ALA A 124 1.38 7.17 -4.71
C ALA A 124 0.50 8.33 -4.19
N ILE A 125 1.09 9.30 -3.49
CA ILE A 125 0.38 10.50 -3.01
C ILE A 125 -0.18 11.32 -4.18
N ASP A 126 0.60 11.52 -5.24
CA ASP A 126 0.16 12.24 -6.43
C ASP A 126 -0.99 11.49 -7.14
N ALA A 127 -0.90 10.16 -7.24
CA ALA A 127 -1.94 9.31 -7.80
C ALA A 127 -3.27 9.41 -7.04
N ILE A 128 -3.21 9.33 -5.71
CA ILE A 128 -4.38 9.51 -4.84
C ILE A 128 -4.96 10.92 -5.03
N GLY A 129 -4.10 11.95 -5.10
CA GLY A 129 -4.53 13.33 -5.34
C GLY A 129 -5.28 13.50 -6.67
N LYS A 130 -4.74 12.93 -7.76
CA LYS A 130 -5.40 12.91 -9.07
C LYS A 130 -6.73 12.15 -9.04
N HIS A 131 -6.77 11.03 -8.32
CA HIS A 131 -7.99 10.24 -8.18
C HIS A 131 -9.10 10.99 -7.41
N ILE A 132 -8.74 11.69 -6.34
CA ILE A 132 -9.65 12.61 -5.62
C ILE A 132 -10.28 13.62 -6.59
N GLN A 133 -9.48 14.25 -7.45
CA GLN A 133 -9.99 15.23 -8.41
C GLN A 133 -10.93 14.60 -9.44
N LYS A 134 -10.59 13.40 -9.94
CA LYS A 134 -11.42 12.65 -10.88
C LYS A 134 -12.82 12.37 -10.30
N ILE A 135 -12.87 11.94 -9.04
CA ILE A 135 -14.15 11.73 -8.32
C ILE A 135 -14.93 13.04 -8.23
N GLN A 136 -14.31 14.13 -7.79
CA GLN A 136 -15.00 15.42 -7.63
C GLN A 136 -15.56 15.97 -8.95
N GLN A 137 -14.82 15.84 -10.05
CA GLN A 137 -15.28 16.23 -11.38
C GLN A 137 -16.50 15.41 -11.82
N SER A 138 -16.48 14.11 -11.57
CA SER A 138 -17.56 13.18 -11.92
C SER A 138 -18.81 13.37 -11.04
N SER A 139 -18.61 13.66 -9.75
CA SER A 139 -19.68 14.00 -8.81
C SER A 139 -20.40 15.30 -9.18
N HIS A 140 -19.68 16.31 -9.67
CA HIS A 140 -20.26 17.59 -10.08
C HIS A 140 -21.20 17.47 -11.29
N LEU A 141 -20.99 16.45 -12.14
CA LEU A 141 -21.91 16.10 -13.23
C LEU A 141 -23.13 15.31 -12.71
N SER A 142 -22.94 14.48 -11.69
CA SER A 142 -23.96 13.54 -11.19
C SER A 142 -24.98 14.18 -10.23
N THR A 143 -24.57 15.15 -9.41
CA THR A 143 -25.46 15.88 -8.46
C THR A 143 -26.54 16.71 -9.16
N LEU A 144 -26.40 16.99 -10.45
CA LEU A 144 -27.46 17.61 -11.26
C LEU A 144 -28.59 16.63 -11.60
N THR A 145 -28.39 15.33 -11.40
CA THR A 145 -29.30 14.26 -11.88
C THR A 145 -29.84 13.31 -10.82
N ALA A 146 -29.22 13.17 -9.64
CA ALA A 146 -29.67 12.22 -8.62
C ALA A 146 -29.43 12.71 -7.19
N GLY A 147 -30.48 12.66 -6.34
CA GLY A 147 -30.49 13.16 -4.97
C GLY A 147 -29.78 12.29 -3.91
N ARG A 148 -28.82 11.44 -4.29
CA ARG A 148 -28.08 10.55 -3.37
C ARG A 148 -26.57 10.60 -3.67
N ALA A 149 -25.74 10.67 -2.64
CA ALA A 149 -24.28 10.62 -2.79
C ALA A 149 -23.84 9.27 -3.37
N SER A 150 -23.04 9.31 -4.45
CA SER A 150 -22.44 8.11 -5.06
C SER A 150 -21.48 7.42 -4.09
N ALA A 151 -21.20 6.14 -4.30
CA ALA A 151 -20.20 5.41 -3.53
C ALA A 151 -18.82 6.09 -3.54
N ASP A 152 -18.43 6.63 -4.70
CA ASP A 152 -17.20 7.42 -4.86
C ASP A 152 -17.17 8.63 -3.93
N GLN A 153 -18.30 9.33 -3.78
CA GLN A 153 -18.40 10.48 -2.89
C GLN A 153 -18.27 10.07 -1.42
N LYS A 154 -18.85 8.92 -1.03
CA LYS A 154 -18.73 8.41 0.35
C LYS A 154 -17.29 8.03 0.69
N VAL A 155 -16.58 7.35 -0.22
CA VAL A 155 -15.15 7.02 -0.02
C VAL A 155 -14.30 8.29 0.03
N LEU A 156 -14.55 9.23 -0.88
CA LEU A 156 -13.87 10.53 -0.86
C LEU A 156 -14.07 11.25 0.49
N ASP A 157 -15.28 11.26 1.03
CA ASP A 157 -15.56 11.85 2.34
C ASP A 157 -14.78 11.13 3.46
N VAL A 158 -14.55 9.82 3.37
CA VAL A 158 -13.69 9.10 4.32
C VAL A 158 -12.21 9.50 4.14
N VAL A 159 -11.73 9.61 2.90
CA VAL A 159 -10.36 10.06 2.60
C VAL A 159 -10.11 11.47 3.16
N LEU A 160 -11.05 12.40 2.98
CA LEU A 160 -10.93 13.78 3.47
C LEU A 160 -11.11 13.91 4.99
N ARG A 161 -11.89 13.02 5.62
CA ARG A 161 -11.92 12.93 7.09
C ARG A 161 -10.60 12.39 7.64
N SER A 162 -10.03 11.41 6.94
CA SER A 162 -8.77 10.75 7.29
C SER A 162 -7.55 11.67 7.24
N SER A 163 -7.58 12.71 6.42
CA SER A 163 -6.54 13.73 6.36
C SER A 163 -6.56 14.70 7.55
N GLY A 164 -7.50 14.54 8.49
CA GLY A 164 -7.76 15.52 9.55
C GLY A 164 -8.40 16.81 9.02
N SER A 165 -8.73 16.87 7.72
CA SER A 165 -9.37 18.01 7.08
C SER A 165 -10.88 18.03 7.30
N ALA A 166 -11.36 17.64 8.50
CA ALA A 166 -12.78 17.61 8.87
C ALA A 166 -13.52 18.96 8.64
N LYS A 167 -12.78 20.06 8.45
CA LYS A 167 -13.29 21.40 8.10
C LYS A 167 -13.44 21.67 6.60
N ALA A 168 -13.05 20.76 5.71
CA ALA A 168 -13.10 20.95 4.27
C ALA A 168 -14.37 20.36 3.64
N ARG A 169 -15.54 20.59 4.24
CA ARG A 169 -16.79 20.54 3.47
C ARG A 169 -16.87 21.81 2.62
N ARG A 170 -15.93 21.97 1.67
CA ARG A 170 -15.96 23.07 0.71
C ARG A 170 -17.05 22.78 -0.32
N LEU A 171 -17.83 23.82 -0.64
CA LEU A 171 -18.90 23.80 -1.64
C LEU A 171 -18.35 23.75 -3.10
N GLY A 172 -17.12 23.29 -3.32
CA GLY A 172 -16.49 23.27 -4.65
C GLY A 172 -15.31 22.30 -4.78
N PRO A 173 -14.90 21.99 -6.04
CA PRO A 173 -13.80 21.05 -6.32
C PRO A 173 -12.47 21.51 -5.71
N LEU A 174 -11.64 20.56 -5.27
CA LEU A 174 -10.29 20.85 -4.77
C LEU A 174 -9.36 21.12 -5.96
N THR A 175 -8.47 22.10 -5.78
CA THR A 175 -7.32 22.28 -6.67
C THR A 175 -6.37 21.08 -6.60
N HIS A 176 -5.50 20.89 -7.59
CA HIS A 176 -4.54 19.78 -7.59
C HIS A 176 -3.64 19.80 -6.35
N VAL A 177 -3.22 20.99 -5.93
CA VAL A 177 -2.40 21.18 -4.74
C VAL A 177 -3.16 20.76 -3.48
N GLU A 178 -4.42 21.17 -3.34
CA GLU A 178 -5.25 20.82 -2.17
C GLU A 178 -5.57 19.31 -2.15
N ALA A 179 -5.91 18.71 -3.29
CA ALA A 179 -6.16 17.27 -3.40
C ALA A 179 -4.91 16.46 -3.04
N ARG A 180 -3.74 16.89 -3.52
CA ARG A 180 -2.45 16.27 -3.18
C ARG A 180 -2.08 16.45 -1.70
N GLN A 181 -2.41 17.59 -1.10
CA GLN A 181 -2.21 17.83 0.34
C GLN A 181 -3.10 16.91 1.18
N ALA A 182 -4.38 16.77 0.82
CA ALA A 182 -5.29 15.84 1.47
C ALA A 182 -4.78 14.39 1.33
N ALA A 183 -4.36 14.00 0.13
CA ALA A 183 -3.75 12.69 -0.13
C ALA A 183 -2.52 12.46 0.75
N ALA A 184 -1.59 13.43 0.83
CA ALA A 184 -0.39 13.33 1.65
C ALA A 184 -0.72 13.17 3.14
N ALA A 185 -1.67 13.96 3.65
CA ALA A 185 -2.10 13.90 5.04
C ALA A 185 -2.76 12.56 5.38
N THR A 186 -3.63 12.04 4.50
CA THR A 186 -4.20 10.70 4.66
C THR A 186 -3.12 9.61 4.57
N PHE A 187 -2.19 9.73 3.63
CA PHE A 187 -1.12 8.76 3.41
C PHE A 187 -0.21 8.59 4.64
N VAL A 188 0.03 9.63 5.42
CA VAL A 188 0.84 9.54 6.66
C VAL A 188 0.01 9.27 7.91
N SER A 189 -1.32 9.31 7.81
CA SER A 189 -2.21 9.07 8.94
C SER A 189 -2.05 7.65 9.51
N PRO A 190 -2.09 7.47 10.84
CA PRO A 190 -2.01 6.15 11.47
C PRO A 190 -3.33 5.35 11.36
N ASN A 191 -4.38 5.93 10.76
CA ASN A 191 -5.63 5.21 10.53
C ASN A 191 -5.45 4.09 9.49
N GLN A 192 -6.44 3.19 9.44
CA GLN A 192 -6.37 2.01 8.56
C GLN A 192 -6.21 2.41 7.09
N LEU A 193 -6.93 3.42 6.61
CA LEU A 193 -6.83 3.88 5.22
C LEU A 193 -5.40 4.32 4.86
N GLY A 194 -4.75 5.12 5.72
CA GLY A 194 -3.36 5.52 5.54
C GLY A 194 -2.40 4.33 5.58
N VAL A 195 -2.65 3.35 6.46
CA VAL A 195 -1.90 2.09 6.50
C VAL A 195 -2.01 1.34 5.17
N TYR A 196 -3.22 1.18 4.62
CA TYR A 196 -3.40 0.50 3.35
C TYR A 196 -2.79 1.27 2.18
N PHE A 197 -2.90 2.60 2.11
CA PHE A 197 -2.21 3.36 1.06
C PHE A 197 -0.69 3.15 1.09
N ARG A 198 -0.08 3.13 2.29
CA ARG A 198 1.35 2.83 2.46
C ARG A 198 1.69 1.39 2.09
N TRP A 199 0.79 0.45 2.38
CA TRP A 199 0.95 -0.96 2.04
C TRP A 199 0.85 -1.19 0.53
N PHE A 200 -0.17 -0.65 -0.14
CA PHE A 200 -0.35 -0.74 -1.59
C PHE A 200 0.81 -0.14 -2.38
N ARG A 201 1.42 0.94 -1.87
CA ARG A 201 2.66 1.48 -2.45
C ARG A 201 3.77 0.41 -2.54
N LEU A 202 3.89 -0.51 -1.59
CA LEU A 202 4.96 -1.52 -1.59
C LEU A 202 4.91 -2.40 -2.84
N PHE A 203 3.72 -2.74 -3.33
CA PHE A 203 3.54 -3.56 -4.52
C PHE A 203 4.06 -2.91 -5.81
N THR A 204 4.42 -1.62 -5.78
CA THR A 204 5.05 -0.92 -6.92
C THR A 204 6.57 -1.10 -6.96
N LEU A 205 7.17 -1.71 -5.93
CA LEU A 205 8.62 -1.83 -5.81
C LEU A 205 9.18 -3.11 -6.45
N TYR A 206 10.49 -3.12 -6.71
CA TYR A 206 11.21 -4.36 -6.98
C TYR A 206 11.11 -5.33 -5.79
N ARG A 207 11.00 -6.64 -6.05
CA ARG A 207 10.93 -7.67 -5.00
C ARG A 207 12.17 -7.70 -4.11
N HIS A 208 13.36 -7.50 -4.67
CA HIS A 208 14.58 -7.43 -3.85
C HIS A 208 14.54 -6.25 -2.86
N LYS A 209 13.84 -5.15 -3.20
CA LYS A 209 13.63 -4.02 -2.28
C LYS A 209 12.60 -4.34 -1.21
N LEU A 210 11.58 -5.14 -1.52
CA LEU A 210 10.66 -5.67 -0.51
C LEU A 210 11.37 -6.56 0.49
N VAL A 211 12.31 -7.40 0.03
CA VAL A 211 13.16 -8.20 0.90
C VAL A 211 14.08 -7.34 1.77
N ASP A 212 14.74 -6.32 1.18
CA ASP A 212 15.55 -5.35 1.94
C ASP A 212 14.72 -4.70 3.07
N LEU A 213 13.48 -4.31 2.78
CA LEU A 213 12.56 -3.72 3.75
C LEU A 213 12.14 -4.73 4.84
N LEU A 214 11.83 -5.97 4.46
CA LEU A 214 11.48 -7.03 5.42
C LEU A 214 12.65 -7.34 6.38
N ILE A 215 13.87 -7.39 5.85
CA ILE A 215 15.10 -7.55 6.64
C ILE A 215 15.25 -6.37 7.61
N SER A 216 15.10 -5.14 7.12
CA SER A 216 15.22 -3.93 7.93
C SER A 216 14.18 -3.88 9.05
N ASP A 217 12.92 -4.21 8.76
CA ASP A 217 11.84 -4.28 9.76
C ASP A 217 12.09 -5.39 10.80
N THR A 218 12.61 -6.54 10.39
CA THR A 218 12.98 -7.63 11.30
C THR A 218 14.12 -7.21 12.23
N GLN A 219 15.13 -6.51 11.70
CA GLN A 219 16.23 -5.96 12.48
C GLN A 219 15.77 -4.88 13.45
N ALA A 220 14.85 -4.01 13.05
CA ALA A 220 14.25 -3.01 13.93
C ALA A 220 13.48 -3.64 15.11
N GLN A 221 13.00 -4.87 14.95
CA GLN A 221 12.39 -5.68 16.02
C GLN A 221 13.43 -6.38 16.91
N GLY A 222 14.73 -6.15 16.73
CA GLY A 222 15.80 -6.77 17.49
C GLY A 222 16.11 -8.21 17.09
N LEU A 223 15.68 -8.64 15.89
CA LEU A 223 15.97 -9.96 15.35
C LEU A 223 16.95 -9.88 14.19
N LYS A 224 17.94 -10.76 14.15
CA LYS A 224 18.81 -10.93 12.98
C LYS A 224 18.20 -11.97 12.04
N PRO A 225 17.65 -11.60 10.87
CA PRO A 225 17.23 -12.59 9.88
C PRO A 225 18.47 -13.31 9.35
N VAL A 226 18.52 -14.63 9.50
CA VAL A 226 19.62 -15.47 8.99
C VAL A 226 19.23 -16.26 7.75
N MET A 227 17.93 -16.42 7.51
CA MET A 227 17.38 -17.06 6.32
C MET A 227 15.97 -16.53 6.07
N LEU A 228 15.69 -16.20 4.81
CA LEU A 228 14.35 -16.00 4.28
C LEU A 228 14.22 -16.97 3.10
N ALA A 229 13.22 -17.84 3.14
CA ALA A 229 12.94 -18.79 2.05
C ALA A 229 11.70 -18.32 1.29
N PRO A 230 11.88 -17.47 0.26
CA PRO A 230 10.76 -17.06 -0.56
C PRO A 230 10.13 -18.22 -1.34
N ALA A 231 8.82 -18.35 -1.23
CA ALA A 231 7.97 -19.26 -1.99
C ALA A 231 7.18 -18.47 -3.04
N THR A 232 7.31 -18.88 -4.30
CA THR A 232 6.54 -18.28 -5.40
C THR A 232 5.12 -18.83 -5.40
N VAL A 233 4.14 -17.96 -5.60
CA VAL A 233 2.72 -18.33 -5.77
C VAL A 233 2.34 -18.14 -7.23
N ASP A 234 1.71 -19.15 -7.82
CA ASP A 234 1.11 -19.05 -9.14
C ASP A 234 -0.23 -18.30 -9.02
N PHE A 235 -0.16 -16.97 -9.01
CA PHE A 235 -1.32 -16.10 -8.88
C PHE A 235 -2.29 -16.23 -10.05
N ASP A 236 -1.79 -16.57 -11.25
CA ASP A 236 -2.61 -16.78 -12.43
C ASP A 236 -3.59 -17.93 -12.22
N LYS A 237 -3.08 -19.07 -11.77
CA LYS A 237 -3.93 -20.23 -11.43
C LYS A 237 -4.77 -19.99 -10.19
N TRP A 238 -4.21 -19.36 -9.16
CA TRP A 238 -4.93 -19.13 -7.91
C TRP A 238 -6.13 -18.18 -8.09
N LEU A 239 -5.98 -17.13 -8.90
CA LEU A 239 -7.02 -16.13 -9.17
C LEU A 239 -7.77 -16.40 -10.48
N ASN A 240 -7.43 -17.47 -11.19
CA ASN A 240 -8.01 -17.88 -12.48
C ASN A 240 -8.01 -16.75 -13.51
N GLN A 241 -6.91 -16.00 -13.59
CA GLN A 241 -6.70 -14.88 -14.50
C GLN A 241 -5.20 -14.71 -14.76
N ASP A 242 -4.80 -14.81 -16.02
CA ASP A 242 -3.39 -14.72 -16.41
C ASP A 242 -2.87 -13.28 -16.38
N VAL A 243 -1.59 -13.11 -16.03
CA VAL A 243 -0.85 -11.84 -16.15
C VAL A 243 0.24 -11.96 -17.22
N ASP A 244 0.12 -11.18 -18.29
CA ASP A 244 0.99 -11.29 -19.48
C ASP A 244 2.45 -10.86 -19.24
N GLY A 245 2.74 -10.11 -18.18
CA GLY A 245 4.01 -9.40 -17.97
C GLY A 245 5.13 -10.20 -17.30
N SER A 246 4.79 -11.22 -16.50
CA SER A 246 5.73 -11.94 -15.64
C SER A 246 5.37 -13.43 -15.54
N PRO A 247 5.72 -14.27 -16.53
CA PRO A 247 5.46 -15.71 -16.47
C PRO A 247 6.12 -16.37 -15.24
N LEU A 248 5.48 -17.39 -14.68
CA LEU A 248 5.93 -18.05 -13.44
C LEU A 248 7.40 -18.47 -13.45
N ALA A 249 7.91 -19.00 -14.57
CA ALA A 249 9.32 -19.39 -14.70
C ALA A 249 10.29 -18.21 -14.52
N ALA A 250 9.94 -17.03 -15.06
CA ALA A 250 10.73 -15.82 -14.87
C ALA A 250 10.60 -15.29 -13.43
N GLN A 251 9.42 -15.44 -12.79
CA GLN A 251 9.25 -15.10 -11.38
C GLN A 251 10.15 -15.96 -10.48
N VAL A 252 10.26 -17.26 -10.76
CA VAL A 252 11.16 -18.18 -10.04
C VAL A 252 12.62 -17.77 -10.21
N GLU A 253 13.03 -17.38 -11.41
CA GLU A 253 14.41 -16.89 -11.66
C GLU A 253 14.73 -15.65 -10.81
N VAL A 254 13.79 -14.73 -10.65
CA VAL A 254 13.98 -13.57 -9.76
C VAL A 254 14.15 -14.04 -8.31
N MET A 255 13.31 -14.97 -7.82
CA MET A 255 13.39 -15.44 -6.43
C MET A 255 14.67 -16.22 -6.12
N ASP A 256 15.25 -16.93 -7.09
CA ASP A 256 16.55 -17.61 -6.93
C ASP A 256 17.72 -16.63 -6.74
N ARG A 257 17.54 -15.37 -7.14
CA ARG A 257 18.58 -14.33 -7.15
C ARG A 257 18.49 -13.35 -6.00
N ILE A 258 17.40 -13.37 -5.24
CA ILE A 258 17.14 -12.51 -4.08
C ILE A 258 17.52 -13.27 -2.80
#